data_AF-A0A3P6GWD8-F1
#
_entry.id   AF-A0A3P6GWD8-F1
#
_cell.length_a   1.000
_cell.length_b   1.000
_cell.length_c   1.000
_cell.angle_alpha   90.00
_cell.angle_beta   90.00
_cell.angle_gamma   90.00
#
_symmetry.space_group_name_H-M   'P 1'
#
loop_
_entity.id
_entity.type
_entity.pdbx_description
1 polymer ?
#
loop_
_entity_poly.entity_id
_entity_poly.type
_entity_poly.pdbx_seq_one_letter_code
_entity_poly.pdbx_strand_id
1 'polypeptide(L)'
;MCLEQIPPLSFLQDGLNQSVLEGMLLEIRKLKLIFEPSGSSRKTEFEVFNFAGAGGVALALYNTDESIRSFAESSMYTAYQKKWPLYLSTKNTILKTYDGRFKDIFQEVYETNWRSKFEAAGIWNEHRLIDDLVAYAMKNLQIDFLAQGYGSLGLMTSVLVCPDGKTIEAEAAHGTVTRHYRVHQKGGETSTNSIASIFAWSRGLVHRAKLDSNASLLNFTEKLEAGLLIHGSKVKRDDYVNTEEFIDAVAWELRKRLLGSSRL
;
A
#
# COMPACT_ATOMS: atom_id res chain seq x y z
N MET A 1 -2.81 -23.87 -4.72
CA MET A 1 -4.02 -23.05 -4.99
C MET A 1 -3.60 -22.05 -6.03
N CYS A 2 -4.21 -22.04 -7.22
CA CYS A 2 -3.85 -21.10 -8.28
C CYS A 2 -3.98 -19.67 -7.76
N LEU A 3 -2.87 -18.94 -7.73
CA LEU A 3 -2.83 -17.51 -7.43
C LEU A 3 -3.53 -16.66 -8.52
N GLU A 4 -4.06 -17.28 -9.58
CA GLU A 4 -4.74 -16.61 -10.69
C GLU A 4 -6.21 -16.24 -10.43
N GLN A 5 -6.83 -16.65 -9.31
CA GLN A 5 -8.26 -16.37 -9.06
C GLN A 5 -8.57 -15.52 -7.83
N ILE A 6 -7.54 -15.04 -7.10
CA ILE A 6 -7.75 -14.05 -6.04
C ILE A 6 -7.10 -12.75 -6.53
N PRO A 7 -7.87 -11.71 -6.90
CA PRO A 7 -7.27 -10.42 -7.23
C PRO A 7 -6.45 -9.95 -6.01
N PRO A 8 -5.12 -9.73 -6.13
CA PRO A 8 -4.32 -9.36 -4.98
C PRO A 8 -4.81 -8.02 -4.44
N LEU A 9 -5.35 -7.98 -3.22
CA LEU A 9 -5.70 -6.71 -2.57
C LEU A 9 -4.45 -5.83 -2.49
N SER A 10 -4.42 -4.76 -3.28
CA SER A 10 -3.43 -3.71 -3.13
C SER A 10 -3.98 -2.65 -2.20
N PHE A 11 -3.34 -2.50 -1.05
CA PHE A 11 -3.57 -1.38 -0.15
C PHE A 11 -2.81 -0.17 -0.69
N LEU A 12 -3.55 0.87 -1.05
CA LEU A 12 -2.98 2.21 -1.23
C LEU A 12 -2.99 2.86 0.15
N GLN A 13 -1.86 2.80 0.85
CA GLN A 13 -1.71 3.45 2.15
C GLN A 13 -1.04 4.83 2.01
N ASP A 14 -0.31 5.05 0.91
CA ASP A 14 0.58 6.20 0.76
C ASP A 14 0.07 7.19 -0.29
N GLY A 15 -0.11 8.44 0.15
CA GLY A 15 -0.66 9.54 -0.65
C GLY A 15 -1.37 10.62 0.19
N LEU A 16 -1.65 10.35 1.46
CA LEU A 16 -2.20 11.32 2.39
C LEU A 16 -1.08 12.11 3.08
N ASN A 17 -1.07 13.43 2.90
CA ASN A 17 -0.25 14.33 3.72
C ASN A 17 -0.92 14.47 5.11
N GLN A 18 -0.81 13.43 5.93
CA GLN A 18 -1.24 13.46 7.32
C GLN A 18 -0.06 13.92 8.18
N SER A 19 -0.27 14.99 8.94
CA SER A 19 0.70 15.40 9.95
C SER A 19 0.24 14.97 11.34
N VAL A 20 1.22 14.60 12.15
CA VAL A 20 1.02 14.12 13.51
C VAL A 20 1.83 15.00 14.45
N LEU A 21 1.17 15.55 15.47
CA LEU A 21 1.85 16.16 16.61
C LEU A 21 1.61 15.29 17.84
N GLU A 22 2.69 14.73 18.39
CA GLU A 22 2.68 13.89 19.58
C GLU A 22 3.49 14.55 20.70
N GLY A 23 2.97 14.48 21.93
CA GLY A 23 3.67 15.00 23.10
C GLY A 23 3.30 14.25 24.38
N MET A 24 4.30 14.06 25.24
CA MET A 24 4.12 13.53 26.59
C MET A 24 3.76 14.66 27.56
N LEU A 25 2.72 14.47 28.36
CA LEU A 25 2.25 15.44 29.35
C LEU A 25 2.50 14.88 30.75
N LEU A 26 3.33 15.55 31.55
CA LEU A 26 3.84 15.05 32.84
C LEU A 26 3.16 15.65 34.08
N GLU A 27 2.18 16.55 33.92
CA GLU A 27 1.54 17.25 35.04
C GLU A 27 0.03 17.43 34.83
N ILE A 28 -0.70 17.78 35.91
CA ILE A 28 -2.13 18.12 35.87
C ILE A 28 -2.34 19.33 34.96
N ARG A 29 -2.91 19.11 33.78
CA ARG A 29 -3.03 20.14 32.74
C ARG A 29 -4.30 19.94 31.92
N LYS A 30 -4.86 21.05 31.45
CA LYS A 30 -6.00 21.08 30.54
C LYS A 30 -5.51 21.12 29.09
N LEU A 31 -5.90 20.13 28.29
CA LEU A 31 -5.61 20.08 26.85
C LEU A 31 -6.76 20.71 26.07
N LYS A 32 -6.41 21.67 25.22
CA LYS A 32 -7.34 22.34 24.30
C LYS A 32 -6.80 22.32 22.87
N LEU A 33 -7.70 22.29 21.91
CA LEU A 33 -7.43 22.62 20.51
C LEU A 33 -8.03 23.99 20.20
N ILE A 34 -7.27 24.84 19.55
CA ILE A 34 -7.69 26.19 19.19
C ILE A 34 -7.62 26.33 17.67
N PHE A 35 -8.74 26.74 17.07
CA PHE A 35 -8.83 27.06 15.65
C PHE A 35 -8.98 28.58 15.47
N GLU A 36 -8.04 29.18 14.73
CA GLU A 36 -7.97 30.61 14.48
C GLU A 36 -8.01 30.86 12.95
N PRO A 37 -9.18 31.18 12.38
CA PRO A 37 -9.29 31.42 10.95
C PRO A 37 -8.53 32.69 10.55
N SER A 38 -7.75 32.62 9.47
CA SER A 38 -7.07 33.80 8.92
C SER A 38 -8.07 34.88 8.52
N GLY A 39 -7.84 36.12 8.94
CA GLY A 39 -8.71 37.27 8.64
C GLY A 39 -9.95 37.39 9.54
N SER A 40 -10.10 36.53 10.55
CA SER A 40 -11.16 36.63 11.56
C SER A 40 -10.56 36.71 12.97
N SER A 41 -11.14 37.54 13.84
CA SER A 41 -10.80 37.54 15.26
C SER A 41 -11.52 36.44 16.06
N ARG A 42 -12.46 35.71 15.45
CA ARG A 42 -13.22 34.65 16.12
C ARG A 42 -12.38 33.39 16.24
N LYS A 43 -11.95 33.10 17.48
CA LYS A 43 -11.29 31.85 17.86
C LYS A 43 -12.33 30.82 18.27
N THR A 44 -12.13 29.57 17.86
CA THR A 44 -12.91 28.44 18.36
C THR A 44 -12.02 27.58 19.25
N GLU A 45 -12.41 27.39 20.50
CA GLU A 45 -11.69 26.55 21.45
C GLU A 45 -12.48 25.26 21.72
N PHE A 46 -11.79 24.12 21.61
CA PHE A 46 -12.31 22.82 21.99
C PHE A 46 -11.49 22.28 23.15
N GLU A 47 -12.15 22.05 24.29
CA GLU A 47 -11.54 21.28 25.37
C GLU A 47 -11.51 19.81 24.97
N VAL A 48 -10.31 19.24 24.91
CA VAL A 48 -10.11 17.84 24.55
C VAL A 48 -10.18 16.96 25.79
N PHE A 49 -9.40 17.31 26.81
CA PHE A 49 -9.31 16.53 28.04
C PHE A 49 -8.70 17.35 29.19
N ASN A 50 -9.02 16.98 30.43
CA ASN A 50 -8.37 17.51 31.63
C ASN A 50 -7.60 16.39 32.34
N PHE A 51 -6.28 16.44 32.28
CA PHE A 51 -5.42 15.43 32.92
C PHE A 51 -5.37 15.69 34.43
N ALA A 52 -5.99 14.84 35.24
CA ALA A 52 -6.06 14.99 36.70
C ALA A 52 -5.09 14.07 37.49
N GLY A 53 -4.28 13.25 36.80
CA GLY A 53 -3.40 12.23 37.39
C GLY A 53 -1.92 12.41 37.06
N ALA A 54 -1.14 11.32 37.14
CA ALA A 54 0.32 11.31 37.00
C ALA A 54 0.86 11.61 35.58
N GLY A 55 0.00 11.98 34.64
CA GLY A 55 0.37 12.33 33.26
C GLY A 55 -0.49 11.64 32.21
N GLY A 56 -0.04 11.71 30.96
CA GLY A 56 -0.65 11.05 29.81
C GLY A 56 0.02 11.44 28.50
N VAL A 57 -0.61 11.05 27.40
CA VAL A 57 -0.17 11.40 26.04
C VAL A 57 -1.29 12.13 25.30
N ALA A 58 -0.91 13.05 24.41
CA ALA A 58 -1.83 13.77 23.56
C ALA A 58 -1.39 13.65 22.09
N LEU A 59 -2.38 13.53 21.21
CA LEU A 59 -2.21 13.43 19.78
C LEU A 59 -3.17 14.41 19.10
N ALA A 60 -2.66 15.21 18.18
CA ALA A 60 -3.47 16.00 17.25
C ALA A 60 -3.15 15.59 15.82
N LEU A 61 -4.21 15.38 15.02
CA LEU A 61 -4.15 14.94 13.64
C LEU A 61 -4.93 15.93 12.78
N TYR A 62 -4.42 16.21 11.59
CA TYR A 62 -5.20 16.92 10.57
C TYR A 62 -4.95 16.31 9.18
N ASN A 63 -5.89 16.57 8.29
CA ASN A 63 -5.76 16.35 6.86
C ASN A 63 -6.42 17.52 6.12
N THR A 64 -6.13 17.66 4.84
CA THR A 64 -6.72 18.72 4.00
C THR A 64 -7.62 18.10 2.95
N ASP A 65 -8.68 18.82 2.57
CA ASP A 65 -9.58 18.37 1.50
C ASP A 65 -8.83 18.10 0.19
N GLU A 66 -7.79 18.89 -0.10
CA GLU A 66 -6.92 18.71 -1.27
C GLU A 66 -6.20 17.35 -1.25
N SER A 67 -5.61 17.00 -0.10
CA SER A 67 -4.94 15.72 0.13
C SER A 67 -5.93 14.56 0.03
N ILE A 68 -7.12 14.69 0.62
CA ILE A 68 -8.17 13.66 0.54
C ILE A 68 -8.67 13.47 -0.90
N ARG A 69 -8.89 14.56 -1.66
CA ARG A 69 -9.29 14.49 -3.08
C ARG A 69 -8.22 13.82 -3.92
N SER A 70 -6.97 14.22 -3.72
CA SER A 70 -5.80 13.63 -4.38
C SER A 70 -5.71 12.12 -4.13
N PHE A 71 -5.91 11.71 -2.88
CA PHE A 71 -5.95 10.30 -2.50
C PHE A 71 -7.12 9.54 -3.16
N ALA A 72 -8.31 10.15 -3.22
CA ALA A 72 -9.47 9.57 -3.90
C ALA A 72 -9.22 9.36 -5.40
N GLU A 73 -8.67 10.36 -6.09
CA GLU A 73 -8.33 10.30 -7.51
C GLU A 73 -7.29 9.20 -7.81
N SER A 74 -6.20 9.13 -7.05
CA SER A 74 -5.19 8.07 -7.19
C SER A 74 -5.77 6.68 -6.96
N SER A 75 -6.67 6.54 -5.98
CA SER A 75 -7.32 5.28 -5.64
C SER A 75 -8.24 4.80 -6.77
N MET A 76 -9.07 5.69 -7.31
CA MET A 76 -9.97 5.39 -8.42
C MET A 76 -9.20 5.06 -9.70
N TYR A 77 -8.15 5.83 -10.00
CA TYR A 77 -7.28 5.55 -11.15
C TYR A 77 -6.66 4.16 -11.05
N THR A 78 -6.11 3.81 -9.89
CA THR A 78 -5.47 2.51 -9.66
C THR A 78 -6.46 1.37 -9.80
N ALA A 79 -7.64 1.47 -9.18
CA ALA A 79 -8.71 0.48 -9.30
C ALA A 79 -9.17 0.32 -10.76
N TYR A 80 -9.32 1.42 -11.49
CA TYR A 80 -9.72 1.41 -12.90
C TYR A 80 -8.66 0.78 -13.83
N GLN A 81 -7.37 1.03 -13.58
CA GLN A 81 -6.27 0.42 -14.34
C GLN A 81 -6.20 -1.09 -14.10
N LYS A 82 -6.41 -1.52 -12.85
CA LYS A 82 -6.42 -2.94 -12.47
C LYS A 82 -7.73 -3.67 -12.80
N LYS A 83 -8.78 -2.93 -13.16
CA LYS A 83 -10.14 -3.46 -13.37
C LYS A 83 -10.69 -4.16 -12.13
N TRP A 84 -10.50 -3.56 -10.96
CA TRP A 84 -10.99 -4.09 -9.68
C TRP A 84 -11.99 -3.16 -9.00
N PRO A 85 -12.90 -3.70 -8.17
CA PRO A 85 -13.72 -2.88 -7.30
C PRO A 85 -12.86 -2.15 -6.26
N LEU A 86 -13.29 -0.94 -5.88
CA LEU A 86 -12.64 -0.11 -4.88
C LEU A 86 -13.48 -0.05 -3.60
N TYR A 87 -12.81 -0.20 -2.46
CA TYR A 87 -13.42 -0.03 -1.15
C TYR A 87 -12.68 1.04 -0.36
N LEU A 88 -13.40 2.07 0.10
CA LEU A 88 -12.92 2.99 1.13
C LEU A 88 -13.42 2.49 2.49
N SER A 89 -12.51 2.23 3.42
CA SER A 89 -12.86 1.98 4.83
C SER A 89 -12.60 3.19 5.70
N THR A 90 -13.55 3.50 6.58
CA THR A 90 -13.35 4.52 7.64
C THR A 90 -14.00 4.08 8.95
N LYS A 91 -13.83 4.86 10.02
CA LYS A 91 -14.54 4.73 11.30
C LYS A 91 -15.45 5.94 11.55
N ASN A 92 -16.17 6.38 10.52
CA ASN A 92 -17.03 7.58 10.58
C ASN A 92 -18.22 7.50 11.56
N THR A 93 -18.53 6.34 12.14
CA THR A 93 -19.47 6.24 13.26
C THR A 93 -18.92 6.85 14.55
N ILE A 94 -17.60 6.80 14.74
CA ILE A 94 -16.87 7.38 15.87
C ILE A 94 -16.33 8.76 15.48
N LEU A 95 -15.58 8.85 14.39
CA LEU A 95 -14.99 10.07 13.86
C LEU A 95 -15.93 10.74 12.85
N LYS A 96 -17.12 11.14 13.30
CA LYS A 96 -18.21 11.63 12.43
C LYS A 96 -17.80 12.72 11.46
N THR A 97 -17.06 13.73 11.94
CA THR A 97 -16.61 14.85 11.10
C THR A 97 -15.38 14.48 10.29
N TYR A 98 -14.34 13.94 10.93
CA TYR A 98 -13.05 13.68 10.27
C TYR A 98 -13.17 12.60 9.19
N ASP A 99 -13.63 11.40 9.56
CA ASP A 99 -13.80 10.28 8.62
C ASP A 99 -15.03 10.45 7.73
N GLY A 100 -16.04 11.22 8.18
CA GLY A 100 -17.14 11.66 7.33
C GLY A 100 -16.64 12.47 6.14
N ARG A 101 -15.65 13.36 6.36
CA ARG A 101 -15.07 14.16 5.28
C ARG A 101 -14.39 13.31 4.21
N PHE A 102 -13.69 12.25 4.60
CA PHE A 102 -13.13 11.27 3.67
C PHE A 102 -14.22 10.61 2.82
N LYS A 103 -15.28 10.10 3.49
CA LYS A 103 -16.40 9.46 2.81
C LYS A 103 -17.04 10.40 1.78
N ASP A 104 -17.35 11.63 2.20
CA ASP A 104 -18.05 12.60 1.36
C ASP A 104 -17.20 12.99 0.13
N ILE A 105 -15.90 13.26 0.33
CA ILE A 105 -15.00 13.61 -0.77
C ILE A 105 -14.81 12.44 -1.75
N PHE A 106 -14.66 11.21 -1.25
CA PHE A 106 -14.54 10.04 -2.13
C PHE A 106 -15.80 9.84 -2.97
N GLN A 107 -16.99 10.06 -2.38
CA GLN A 107 -18.25 9.98 -3.10
C GLN A 107 -18.34 11.08 -4.17
N GLU A 108 -18.00 12.32 -3.82
CA GLU A 108 -18.00 13.46 -4.75
C GLU A 108 -17.08 13.20 -5.96
N VAL A 109 -15.85 12.73 -5.72
CA VAL A 109 -14.88 12.38 -6.77
C VAL A 109 -15.41 11.24 -7.64
N TYR A 110 -15.98 10.20 -7.02
CA TYR A 110 -16.55 9.06 -7.74
C TYR A 110 -17.66 9.50 -8.69
N GLU A 111 -18.66 10.22 -8.17
CA GLU A 111 -19.84 10.65 -8.93
C GLU A 111 -19.48 11.59 -10.06
N THR A 112 -18.53 12.51 -9.82
CA THR A 112 -18.17 13.53 -10.81
C THR A 112 -17.30 12.97 -11.93
N ASN A 113 -16.28 12.15 -11.60
CA ASN A 113 -15.18 11.86 -12.54
C ASN A 113 -15.08 10.39 -12.97
N TRP A 114 -15.65 9.45 -12.19
CA TRP A 114 -15.31 8.03 -12.30
C TRP A 114 -16.48 7.09 -12.52
N ARG A 115 -17.70 7.44 -12.08
CA ARG A 115 -18.88 6.58 -12.11
C ARG A 115 -19.09 5.92 -13.47
N SER A 116 -19.15 6.70 -14.54
CA SER A 116 -19.37 6.17 -15.89
C SER A 116 -18.25 5.23 -16.36
N LYS A 117 -16.99 5.51 -15.98
CA LYS A 117 -15.85 4.64 -16.33
C LYS A 117 -15.88 3.33 -15.56
N PHE A 118 -16.28 3.38 -14.29
CA PHE A 118 -16.40 2.21 -13.42
C PHE A 118 -17.55 1.31 -13.88
N GLU A 119 -18.73 1.89 -14.12
CA GLU A 119 -19.90 1.17 -14.65
C GLU A 119 -19.61 0.52 -16.01
N ALA A 120 -18.96 1.24 -16.94
CA ALA A 120 -18.56 0.68 -18.23
C ALA A 120 -17.53 -0.45 -18.12
N ALA A 121 -16.70 -0.45 -17.07
CA ALA A 121 -15.71 -1.50 -16.80
C ALA A 121 -16.27 -2.63 -15.91
N GLY A 122 -17.55 -2.57 -15.48
CA GLY A 122 -18.16 -3.58 -14.62
C GLY A 122 -17.60 -3.61 -13.19
N ILE A 123 -17.00 -2.52 -12.72
CA ILE A 123 -16.45 -2.36 -11.37
C ILE A 123 -17.22 -1.29 -10.59
N TRP A 124 -17.08 -1.27 -9.27
CA TRP A 124 -17.80 -0.34 -8.39
C TRP A 124 -16.88 0.28 -7.34
N ASN A 125 -17.33 1.38 -6.76
CA ASN A 125 -16.76 1.98 -5.55
C ASN A 125 -17.76 1.88 -4.40
N GLU A 126 -17.29 1.47 -3.22
CA GLU A 126 -18.13 1.31 -2.05
C GLU A 126 -17.43 1.78 -0.76
N HIS A 127 -18.14 2.57 0.05
CA HIS A 127 -17.71 2.90 1.41
C HIS A 127 -18.18 1.81 2.39
N ARG A 128 -17.28 1.38 3.28
CA ARG A 128 -17.60 0.48 4.40
C ARG A 128 -16.99 0.98 5.70
N LEU A 129 -17.56 0.56 6.82
CA LEU A 129 -16.86 0.69 8.10
C LEU A 129 -15.67 -0.27 8.12
N ILE A 130 -14.57 0.14 8.77
CA ILE A 130 -13.34 -0.68 8.81
C ILE A 130 -13.58 -2.06 9.43
N ASP A 131 -14.41 -2.17 10.45
CA ASP A 131 -14.84 -3.42 11.08
C ASP A 131 -15.64 -4.31 10.12
N ASP A 132 -16.57 -3.74 9.36
CA ASP A 132 -17.33 -4.48 8.35
C ASP A 132 -16.45 -4.92 7.18
N LEU A 133 -15.50 -4.08 6.75
CA LEU A 133 -14.58 -4.42 5.67
C LEU A 133 -13.64 -5.55 6.09
N VAL A 134 -13.11 -5.52 7.32
CA VAL A 134 -12.28 -6.61 7.85
C VAL A 134 -13.08 -7.90 7.96
N ALA A 135 -14.33 -7.87 8.46
CA ALA A 135 -15.18 -9.06 8.49
C ALA A 135 -15.52 -9.59 7.09
N TYR A 136 -15.80 -8.69 6.14
CA TYR A 136 -16.03 -9.04 4.73
C TYR A 136 -14.80 -9.67 4.09
N ALA A 137 -13.61 -9.12 4.36
CA ALA A 137 -12.33 -9.64 3.93
C ALA A 137 -12.08 -11.05 4.49
N MET A 138 -12.28 -11.25 5.78
CA MET A 138 -12.13 -12.57 6.40
C MET A 138 -13.10 -13.59 5.80
N LYS A 139 -14.38 -13.23 5.64
CA LYS A 139 -15.43 -14.16 5.23
C LYS A 139 -15.45 -14.47 3.73
N ASN A 140 -15.43 -13.44 2.88
CA ASN A 140 -15.69 -13.58 1.44
C ASN A 140 -14.42 -13.58 0.61
N LEU A 141 -13.37 -12.93 1.09
CA LEU A 141 -12.06 -12.98 0.45
C LEU A 141 -11.19 -14.10 1.04
N GLN A 142 -11.71 -14.91 1.99
CA GLN A 142 -10.96 -15.90 2.76
C GLN A 142 -9.63 -15.31 3.28
N ILE A 143 -9.70 -14.09 3.83
CA ILE A 143 -8.55 -13.37 4.39
C ILE A 143 -8.52 -13.55 5.90
N ASP A 144 -8.18 -14.74 6.36
CA ASP A 144 -7.50 -14.88 7.64
C ASP A 144 -5.97 -14.53 7.55
N PHE A 145 -5.46 -13.95 6.46
CA PHE A 145 -4.67 -14.72 5.46
C PHE A 145 -3.72 -13.84 4.62
N LEU A 146 -3.80 -12.50 4.60
CA LEU A 146 -3.02 -11.72 3.61
C LEU A 146 -1.56 -11.46 4.00
N ALA A 147 -1.28 -11.10 5.26
CA ALA A 147 0.10 -10.82 5.69
C ALA A 147 0.86 -12.05 6.23
N GLN A 148 0.15 -13.05 6.78
CA GLN A 148 0.73 -14.34 7.18
C GLN A 148 0.46 -15.46 6.16
N GLY A 149 -0.56 -15.33 5.28
CA GLY A 149 -0.97 -16.34 4.31
C GLY A 149 -0.66 -16.04 2.83
N TYR A 150 0.05 -14.94 2.53
CA TYR A 150 0.92 -14.91 1.33
C TYR A 150 2.26 -15.61 1.58
N GLY A 151 2.56 -16.02 2.83
CA GLY A 151 3.71 -16.83 3.20
C GLY A 151 4.93 -16.04 3.70
N SER A 152 5.22 -14.86 3.14
CA SER A 152 6.40 -14.04 3.52
C SER A 152 6.21 -12.55 3.21
N LEU A 153 6.65 -11.65 4.09
CA LEU A 153 6.71 -10.20 3.82
C LEU A 153 7.56 -9.86 2.59
N GLY A 154 8.51 -10.74 2.23
CA GLY A 154 9.28 -10.62 1.00
C GLY A 154 8.47 -10.86 -0.28
N LEU A 155 7.17 -11.15 -0.18
CA LEU A 155 6.27 -11.30 -1.33
C LEU A 155 5.30 -10.11 -1.49
N MET A 156 5.45 -9.07 -0.66
CA MET A 156 4.62 -7.86 -0.70
C MET A 156 5.35 -6.69 -1.36
N THR A 157 4.64 -5.95 -2.21
CA THR A 157 5.15 -4.78 -2.92
C THR A 157 4.37 -3.54 -2.50
N SER A 158 5.04 -2.43 -2.26
CA SER A 158 4.40 -1.12 -2.08
C SER A 158 4.60 -0.28 -3.34
N VAL A 159 3.53 0.39 -3.79
CA VAL A 159 3.60 1.34 -4.92
C VAL A 159 2.77 2.56 -4.56
N LEU A 160 3.43 3.69 -4.35
CA LEU A 160 2.80 4.99 -4.21
C LEU A 160 2.50 5.56 -5.60
N VAL A 161 1.27 6.03 -5.80
CA VAL A 161 0.77 6.56 -7.07
C VAL A 161 0.32 8.00 -6.87
N CYS A 162 0.97 8.92 -7.56
CA CYS A 162 0.60 10.33 -7.51
C CYS A 162 -0.72 10.60 -8.26
N PRO A 163 -1.45 11.68 -7.90
CA PRO A 163 -2.75 12.01 -8.50
C PRO A 163 -2.67 12.34 -10.00
N ASP A 164 -1.49 12.69 -10.50
CA ASP A 164 -1.26 12.98 -11.93
C ASP A 164 -1.42 11.73 -12.83
N GLY A 165 -1.52 10.54 -12.23
CA GLY A 165 -1.60 9.25 -12.94
C GLY A 165 -0.32 8.87 -13.68
N LYS A 166 0.78 9.62 -13.47
CA LYS A 166 2.05 9.52 -14.20
C LYS A 166 3.24 9.28 -13.29
N THR A 167 3.21 9.76 -12.06
CA THR A 167 4.34 9.62 -11.14
C THR A 167 4.05 8.48 -10.18
N ILE A 168 5.00 7.54 -10.05
CA ILE A 168 4.93 6.46 -9.08
C ILE A 168 6.26 6.32 -8.35
N GLU A 169 6.18 5.79 -7.13
CA GLU A 169 7.31 5.25 -6.40
C GLU A 169 7.02 3.78 -6.10
N ALA A 170 7.97 2.88 -6.32
CA ALA A 170 7.82 1.46 -6.02
C ALA A 170 8.91 1.02 -5.04
N GLU A 171 8.51 0.36 -3.96
CA GLU A 171 9.41 -0.11 -2.91
C GLU A 171 8.99 -1.50 -2.38
N ALA A 172 9.87 -2.12 -1.61
CA ALA A 172 9.53 -3.33 -0.86
C ALA A 172 8.71 -2.96 0.37
N ALA A 173 7.66 -3.73 0.69
CA ALA A 173 6.80 -3.43 1.84
C ALA A 173 7.46 -3.72 3.22
N HIS A 174 8.67 -4.27 3.23
CA HIS A 174 9.39 -4.59 4.46
C HIS A 174 10.52 -3.60 4.74
N GLY A 175 10.86 -3.43 6.02
CA GLY A 175 12.02 -2.62 6.43
C GLY A 175 13.37 -3.30 6.12
N THR A 176 14.43 -2.78 6.70
CA THR A 176 15.84 -3.16 6.40
C THR A 176 16.29 -4.54 6.90
N VAL A 177 15.38 -5.36 7.42
CA VAL A 177 15.64 -6.73 7.92
C VAL A 177 16.86 -6.78 8.87
N THR A 178 16.92 -5.86 9.84
CA THR A 178 18.08 -5.63 10.71
C THR A 178 18.61 -6.91 11.37
N ARG A 179 17.74 -7.86 11.73
CA ARG A 179 18.14 -9.13 12.33
C ARG A 179 19.06 -9.94 11.39
N HIS A 180 18.71 -10.07 10.12
CA HIS A 180 19.54 -10.78 9.13
C HIS A 180 20.82 -10.01 8.87
N TYR A 181 20.75 -8.68 8.80
CA TYR A 181 21.92 -7.84 8.65
C TYR A 181 22.95 -8.05 9.79
N ARG A 182 22.51 -8.22 11.05
CA ARG A 182 23.43 -8.54 12.17
C ARG A 182 24.11 -9.90 12.03
N VAL A 183 23.48 -10.88 11.39
CA VAL A 183 24.09 -12.20 11.09
C VAL A 183 25.13 -12.04 9.99
N HIS A 184 24.78 -11.34 8.91
CA HIS A 184 25.70 -11.00 7.81
C HIS A 184 26.94 -10.23 8.30
N GLN A 185 26.78 -9.24 9.18
CA GLN A 185 27.90 -8.49 9.76
C GLN A 185 28.92 -9.36 10.52
N LYS A 186 28.50 -10.54 10.99
CA LYS A 186 29.36 -11.52 11.68
C LYS A 186 29.92 -12.58 10.72
N GLY A 187 29.71 -12.44 9.41
CA GLY A 187 30.06 -13.44 8.40
C GLY A 187 29.16 -14.67 8.39
N GLY A 188 27.99 -14.62 9.06
CA GLY A 188 27.04 -15.72 9.07
C GLY A 188 26.19 -15.76 7.79
N GLU A 189 25.76 -16.96 7.42
CA GLU A 189 24.86 -17.18 6.28
C GLU A 189 23.46 -16.58 6.56
N THR A 190 22.81 -16.05 5.51
CA THR A 190 21.46 -15.48 5.59
C THR A 190 20.60 -16.04 4.46
N SER A 191 19.29 -16.14 4.70
CA SER A 191 18.27 -16.45 3.70
C SER A 191 17.21 -15.35 3.74
N THR A 192 17.56 -14.20 3.18
CA THR A 192 16.69 -13.02 3.10
C THR A 192 15.95 -13.03 1.77
N ASN A 193 14.63 -13.07 1.81
CA ASN A 193 13.82 -13.06 0.59
C ASN A 193 13.95 -11.72 -0.15
N SER A 194 14.47 -11.74 -1.38
CA SER A 194 14.69 -10.55 -2.22
C SER A 194 13.57 -10.27 -3.22
N ILE A 195 12.51 -11.10 -3.26
CA ILE A 195 11.42 -10.99 -4.25
C ILE A 195 10.78 -9.60 -4.22
N ALA A 196 10.39 -9.08 -3.05
CA ALA A 196 9.79 -7.75 -2.91
C ALA A 196 10.67 -6.63 -3.46
N SER A 197 11.98 -6.68 -3.17
CA SER A 197 12.95 -5.72 -3.71
C SER A 197 13.10 -5.83 -5.23
N ILE A 198 13.06 -7.04 -5.79
CA ILE A 198 13.09 -7.25 -7.24
C ILE A 198 11.82 -6.72 -7.90
N PHE A 199 10.65 -6.95 -7.28
CA PHE A 199 9.38 -6.41 -7.76
C PHE A 199 9.35 -4.87 -7.68
N ALA A 200 9.98 -4.24 -6.69
CA ALA A 200 10.09 -2.79 -6.65
C ALA A 200 10.77 -2.25 -7.92
N TRP A 201 11.88 -2.87 -8.33
CA TRP A 201 12.55 -2.57 -9.60
C TRP A 201 11.67 -2.85 -10.82
N SER A 202 11.07 -4.05 -10.91
CA SER A 202 10.27 -4.41 -12.07
C SER A 202 9.06 -3.49 -12.23
N ARG A 203 8.38 -3.12 -11.14
CA ARG A 203 7.22 -2.22 -11.17
C ARG A 203 7.60 -0.81 -11.64
N GLY A 204 8.71 -0.26 -11.16
CA GLY A 204 9.24 1.01 -11.66
C GLY A 204 9.57 0.95 -13.16
N LEU A 205 10.20 -0.14 -13.62
CA LEU A 205 10.56 -0.33 -15.02
C LEU A 205 9.34 -0.58 -15.93
N VAL A 206 8.32 -1.32 -15.47
CA VAL A 206 7.03 -1.49 -16.19
C VAL A 206 6.39 -0.13 -16.42
N HIS A 207 6.38 0.72 -15.40
CA HIS A 207 5.81 2.05 -15.51
C HIS A 207 6.60 2.94 -16.47
N ARG A 208 7.93 2.94 -16.37
CA ARG A 208 8.81 3.62 -17.34
C ARG A 208 8.56 3.14 -18.77
N ALA A 209 8.43 1.83 -18.96
CA ALA A 209 8.15 1.22 -20.25
C ALA A 209 6.82 1.70 -20.84
N LYS A 210 5.77 1.83 -20.02
CA LYS A 210 4.47 2.36 -20.44
C LYS A 210 4.55 3.84 -20.83
N LEU A 211 5.23 4.66 -20.04
CA LEU A 211 5.41 6.08 -20.35
C LEU A 211 6.19 6.31 -21.66
N ASP A 212 7.17 5.45 -21.96
CA ASP A 212 8.00 5.55 -23.16
C ASP A 212 7.49 4.73 -24.35
N SER A 213 6.38 4.00 -24.20
CA SER A 213 5.94 2.98 -25.16
C SER A 213 7.05 1.98 -25.55
N ASN A 214 7.89 1.61 -24.57
CA ASN A 214 9.06 0.74 -24.77
C ASN A 214 8.69 -0.74 -24.56
N ALA A 215 8.29 -1.42 -25.64
CA ALA A 215 7.90 -2.83 -25.62
C ALA A 215 9.04 -3.77 -25.17
N SER A 216 10.30 -3.44 -25.46
CA SER A 216 11.45 -4.27 -25.07
C SER A 216 11.65 -4.26 -23.55
N LEU A 217 11.49 -3.10 -22.92
CA LEU A 217 11.59 -2.98 -21.47
C LEU A 217 10.42 -3.67 -20.77
N LEU A 218 9.20 -3.55 -21.33
CA LEU A 218 8.03 -4.24 -20.82
C LEU A 218 8.23 -5.77 -20.85
N ASN A 219 8.66 -6.31 -21.99
CA ASN A 219 8.95 -7.74 -22.12
C ASN A 219 10.05 -8.22 -21.16
N PHE A 220 11.08 -7.41 -20.92
CA PHE A 220 12.10 -7.72 -19.91
C PHE A 220 11.49 -7.86 -18.51
N THR A 221 10.65 -6.90 -18.11
CA THR A 221 10.03 -6.91 -16.78
C THR A 221 9.05 -8.06 -16.58
N GLU A 222 8.25 -8.40 -17.60
CA GLU A 222 7.34 -9.54 -17.55
C GLU A 222 8.11 -10.87 -17.40
N LYS A 223 9.24 -11.01 -18.10
CA LYS A 223 10.11 -12.18 -17.98
C LYS A 223 10.78 -12.26 -16.61
N LEU A 224 11.19 -11.12 -16.05
CA LEU A 224 11.76 -11.05 -14.71
C LEU A 224 10.72 -11.49 -13.66
N GLU A 225 9.53 -10.90 -13.67
CA GLU A 225 8.46 -11.29 -12.72
C GLU A 225 8.06 -12.76 -12.86
N ALA A 226 7.97 -13.27 -14.09
CA ALA A 226 7.67 -14.68 -14.33
C ALA A 226 8.80 -15.64 -13.92
N GLY A 227 10.05 -15.15 -13.85
CA GLY A 227 11.20 -15.91 -13.36
C GLY A 227 11.27 -16.03 -11.83
N LEU A 228 10.48 -15.25 -11.08
CA LEU A 228 10.44 -15.30 -9.61
C LEU A 228 9.48 -16.38 -9.07
N LEU A 229 8.52 -16.82 -9.89
CA LEU A 229 7.49 -17.80 -9.52
C LEU A 229 7.94 -19.25 -9.79
N ILE A 230 9.13 -19.62 -9.32
CA ILE A 230 9.76 -20.93 -9.62
C ILE A 230 9.07 -22.08 -8.86
N HIS A 231 8.59 -21.81 -7.64
CA HIS A 231 7.94 -22.80 -6.79
C HIS A 231 6.52 -22.35 -6.39
N GLY A 232 5.56 -23.26 -6.47
CA GLY A 232 4.19 -23.04 -5.98
C GLY A 232 4.11 -23.03 -4.45
N SER A 233 2.90 -23.09 -3.89
CA SER A 233 2.65 -22.99 -2.43
C SER A 233 3.17 -24.15 -1.56
N LYS A 234 4.01 -25.05 -2.09
CA LYS A 234 4.55 -26.24 -1.41
C LYS A 234 6.07 -26.24 -1.52
N VAL A 235 6.73 -25.51 -0.62
CA VAL A 235 8.20 -25.39 -0.52
C VAL A 235 8.68 -26.31 0.61
N LYS A 236 9.62 -27.20 0.33
CA LYS A 236 10.29 -28.09 1.30
C LYS A 236 11.56 -27.46 1.84
N ARG A 237 12.10 -27.98 2.93
CA ARG A 237 13.34 -27.46 3.55
C ARG A 237 14.54 -27.48 2.60
N ASP A 238 14.59 -28.46 1.70
CA ASP A 238 15.65 -28.59 0.69
C ASP A 238 15.50 -27.59 -0.47
N ASP A 239 14.36 -26.90 -0.58
CA ASP A 239 14.13 -25.86 -1.59
C ASP A 239 14.59 -24.47 -1.09
N TYR A 240 15.03 -24.34 0.17
CA TYR A 240 15.55 -23.08 0.70
C TYR A 240 17.02 -22.96 0.37
N VAL A 241 17.37 -21.82 -0.22
CA VAL A 241 18.74 -21.42 -0.55
C VAL A 241 19.11 -20.17 0.26
N ASN A 242 20.40 -19.88 0.36
CA ASN A 242 20.83 -18.62 0.96
C ASN A 242 20.53 -17.43 0.02
N THR A 243 20.71 -16.21 0.55
CA THR A 243 20.35 -14.97 -0.15
C THR A 243 21.00 -14.85 -1.53
N GLU A 244 22.28 -15.19 -1.65
CA GLU A 244 23.04 -15.05 -2.90
C GLU A 244 22.67 -16.13 -3.90
N GLU A 245 22.57 -17.38 -3.46
CA GLU A 245 22.13 -18.51 -4.29
C GLU A 245 20.73 -18.28 -4.89
N PHE A 246 19.82 -17.66 -4.13
CA PHE A 246 18.50 -17.29 -4.65
C PHE A 246 18.60 -16.25 -5.77
N ILE A 247 19.42 -15.21 -5.57
CA ILE A 247 19.61 -14.14 -6.57
C ILE A 247 20.26 -14.72 -7.84
N ASP A 248 21.24 -15.60 -7.70
CA ASP A 248 21.88 -16.30 -8.81
C ASP A 248 20.90 -17.18 -9.57
N ALA A 249 20.03 -17.92 -8.87
CA ALA A 249 19.00 -18.74 -9.49
C ALA A 249 18.00 -17.90 -10.31
N VAL A 250 17.56 -16.76 -9.76
CA VAL A 250 16.69 -15.80 -10.47
C VAL A 250 17.41 -15.24 -11.71
N ALA A 251 18.67 -14.85 -11.58
CA ALA A 251 19.46 -14.33 -12.69
C ALA A 251 19.65 -15.39 -13.81
N TRP A 252 19.89 -16.64 -13.44
CA TRP A 252 20.00 -17.75 -14.39
C TRP A 252 18.70 -17.99 -15.15
N GLU A 253 17.57 -18.06 -14.45
CA GLU A 253 16.25 -18.28 -15.06
C GLU A 253 15.85 -17.10 -15.96
N LEU A 254 16.15 -15.87 -15.56
CA LEU A 254 15.95 -14.68 -16.40
C LEU A 254 16.77 -14.78 -17.70
N ARG A 255 18.07 -15.10 -17.62
CA ARG A 255 18.92 -15.26 -18.81
C ARG A 255 18.34 -16.28 -19.78
N LYS A 256 17.90 -17.43 -19.27
CA LYS A 256 17.27 -18.48 -20.07
C LYS A 256 16.01 -17.98 -20.78
N ARG A 257 15.15 -17.21 -20.09
CA ARG A 257 13.92 -16.61 -20.68
C ARG A 257 14.21 -15.53 -21.71
N LEU A 258 15.27 -14.75 -21.51
CA LEU A 258 15.71 -13.76 -22.49
C LEU A 258 16.24 -14.44 -23.75
N LEU A 259 17.08 -15.46 -23.60
CA LEU A 259 17.66 -16.22 -24.71
C LEU A 259 16.64 -17.09 -25.46
N GLY A 260 15.65 -17.66 -24.76
CA GLY A 260 14.60 -18.51 -25.33
C GLY A 260 13.64 -17.82 -26.30
N SER A 261 13.57 -16.48 -26.31
CA SER A 261 12.83 -15.72 -27.34
C SER A 261 13.60 -15.55 -28.65
N SER A 262 14.83 -16.05 -28.75
CA SER A 262 15.71 -15.82 -29.91
C SER A 262 15.65 -16.95 -30.96
N ARG A 263 14.64 -17.82 -30.92
CA ARG A 263 14.38 -18.79 -32.00
C ARG A 263 13.17 -18.33 -32.82
N LEU A 264 13.46 -17.53 -33.84
CA LEU A 264 12.66 -17.45 -35.07
C LEU A 264 13.14 -18.56 -36.02
#